data_AF-F8QIG2-F1
#
_entry.id   AF-F8QIG2-F1
#
_cell.length_a   1.000
_cell.length_b   1.000
_cell.length_c   1.000
_cell.angle_alpha   90.00
_cell.angle_beta   90.00
_cell.angle_gamma   90.00
#
_symmetry.space_group_name_H-M   'P 1'
#
loop_
_entity.id
_entity.type
_entity.pdbx_description
1 polymer ?
#
loop_
_entity_poly.entity_id
_entity_poly.type
_entity_poly.pdbx_seq_one_letter_code
_entity_poly.pdbx_strand_id
1 'polypeptide(L)'
;LSRELVEGVAFLHAQGIAHLDIKPDNLICTFDTERLLIIDFDIAMKCSGADDMVARSCGTLEWSAPEIVLDADKPPWAFSPIRADLWSCGRVLQ
;
A
#
# COMPACT_ATOMS: atom_id res chain seq x y z
N LEU A 1 13.91 -10.50 0.32
CA LEU A 1 12.50 -10.14 0.63
C LEU A 1 12.31 -8.65 0.93
N SER A 2 12.87 -8.07 2.00
CA SER A 2 12.67 -6.63 2.31
C SER A 2 13.03 -5.68 1.16
N ARG A 3 14.16 -5.95 0.50
CA ARG A 3 14.58 -5.21 -0.70
C ARG A 3 13.59 -5.35 -1.85
N GLU A 4 13.09 -6.55 -2.11
CA GLU A 4 12.15 -6.81 -3.21
C GLU A 4 10.78 -6.17 -2.97
N LEU A 5 10.32 -6.13 -1.71
CA LEU A 5 9.11 -5.38 -1.35
C LEU A 5 9.27 -3.90 -1.71
N VAL A 6 10.37 -3.27 -1.29
CA VAL A 6 10.62 -1.85 -1.55
C VAL A 6 10.78 -1.60 -3.05
N GLU A 7 11.51 -2.44 -3.78
CA GLU A 7 11.69 -2.31 -5.23
C GLU A 7 10.35 -2.53 -5.98
N GLY A 8 9.53 -3.48 -5.55
CA GLY A 8 8.21 -3.75 -6.13
C GLY A 8 7.24 -2.59 -5.91
N VAL A 9 7.16 -2.05 -4.70
CA VAL A 9 6.30 -0.89 -4.39
C VAL A 9 6.80 0.37 -5.10
N ALA A 10 8.13 0.60 -5.14
CA ALA A 10 8.70 1.70 -5.91
C ALA A 10 8.37 1.59 -7.41
N PHE A 11 8.37 0.37 -7.97
CA PHE A 11 7.94 0.14 -9.34
C PHE A 11 6.46 0.51 -9.53
N LEU A 12 5.55 0.07 -8.65
CA LEU A 12 4.13 0.44 -8.72
C LEU A 12 3.95 1.96 -8.68
N HIS A 13 4.60 2.64 -7.75
CA HIS A 13 4.53 4.10 -7.61
C HIS A 13 5.06 4.82 -8.84
N ALA A 14 6.15 4.33 -9.46
CA ALA A 14 6.67 4.87 -10.72
C ALA A 14 5.70 4.68 -11.91
N GLN A 15 4.81 3.68 -11.86
CA GLN A 15 3.72 3.50 -12.82
C GLN A 15 2.46 4.30 -12.46
N GLY A 16 2.52 5.13 -11.40
CA GLY A 16 1.37 5.89 -10.90
C GLY A 16 0.30 5.00 -10.28
N ILE A 17 0.68 3.85 -9.69
CA ILE A 17 -0.23 2.91 -9.04
C ILE A 17 0.09 2.87 -7.55
N ALA A 18 -0.91 3.12 -6.70
CA ALA A 18 -0.86 2.82 -5.27
C ALA A 18 -1.65 1.55 -4.97
N HIS A 19 -1.11 0.65 -4.16
CA HIS A 19 -1.71 -0.66 -3.85
C HIS A 19 -2.81 -0.55 -2.80
N LEU A 20 -2.59 0.25 -1.75
CA LEU A 20 -3.50 0.54 -0.63
C LEU A 20 -3.83 -0.64 0.31
N ASP A 21 -3.34 -1.85 0.02
CA ASP A 21 -3.47 -3.04 0.88
C ASP A 21 -2.17 -3.86 0.98
N ILE A 22 -1.02 -3.20 1.17
CA ILE A 22 0.25 -3.89 1.40
C ILE A 22 0.23 -4.56 2.78
N LYS A 23 0.23 -5.89 2.81
CA LYS A 23 0.22 -6.73 4.00
C LYS A 23 0.80 -8.12 3.71
N PRO A 24 1.24 -8.91 4.70
CA PRO A 24 1.87 -10.21 4.48
C PRO A 24 1.03 -11.18 3.63
N ASP A 25 -0.29 -11.19 3.81
CA ASP A 25 -1.21 -12.03 3.03
C ASP A 25 -1.16 -11.74 1.52
N ASN A 26 -0.80 -10.51 1.15
CA ASN A 26 -0.70 -10.05 -0.25
C ASN A 26 0.74 -10.10 -0.79
N LEU A 27 1.68 -10.73 -0.06
CA LEU A 27 3.06 -10.90 -0.46
C LEU A 27 3.40 -12.39 -0.60
N ILE A 28 3.51 -12.87 -1.84
CA ILE A 28 3.81 -14.27 -2.12
C ILE A 28 5.30 -14.43 -2.39
N CYS A 29 5.95 -15.34 -1.65
CA CYS A 29 7.33 -15.72 -1.89
C CYS A 29 7.39 -17.03 -2.68
N THR A 30 8.00 -17.00 -3.85
CA THR A 30 8.21 -18.22 -4.66
C THR A 30 9.39 -19.02 -4.11
N PHE A 31 9.21 -20.32 -3.86
CA PHE A 31 10.25 -21.18 -3.27
C PHE A 31 11.46 -21.43 -4.18
N ASP A 32 11.27 -21.40 -5.49
CA ASP A 32 12.26 -21.77 -6.50
C ASP A 32 13.14 -20.60 -6.93
N THR A 33 12.57 -19.41 -7.03
CA THR A 33 13.28 -18.20 -7.50
C THR A 33 13.57 -17.18 -6.40
N GLU A 34 13.12 -17.45 -5.17
CA GLU A 34 13.22 -16.56 -4.01
C GLU A 34 12.67 -15.14 -4.27
N ARG A 35 11.70 -15.03 -5.19
CA ARG A 35 11.07 -13.76 -5.58
C ARG A 35 9.86 -13.45 -4.72
N LEU A 36 9.72 -12.19 -4.36
CA LEU A 36 8.51 -11.62 -3.77
C LEU A 36 7.58 -11.07 -4.85
N LEU A 37 6.32 -11.51 -4.82
CA LEU A 37 5.24 -11.05 -5.68
C LEU A 37 4.22 -10.29 -4.84
N ILE A 38 3.85 -9.09 -5.30
CA ILE A 38 2.75 -8.30 -4.74
C ILE A 38 1.49 -8.71 -5.50
N ILE A 39 0.45 -9.12 -4.79
CA ILE A 39 -0.84 -9.60 -5.34
C ILE A 39 -2.02 -8.82 -4.76
N ASP A 40 -3.21 -9.06 -5.30
CA ASP A 40 -4.49 -8.48 -4.84
C ASP A 40 -4.59 -6.95 -5.02
N PHE A 41 -4.86 -6.55 -6.27
CA PHE A 41 -5.00 -5.15 -6.68
C PHE A 41 -6.45 -4.65 -6.62
N ASP A 42 -7.34 -5.33 -5.91
CA ASP A 42 -8.78 -5.06 -5.94
C ASP A 42 -9.14 -3.64 -5.49
N ILE A 43 -8.30 -3.05 -4.61
CA ILE A 43 -8.46 -1.66 -4.16
C ILE A 43 -7.37 -0.72 -4.65
N ALA A 44 -6.45 -1.20 -5.48
CA ALA A 44 -5.37 -0.40 -6.03
C ALA A 44 -5.94 0.72 -6.92
N MET A 45 -5.21 1.83 -7.00
CA MET A 45 -5.68 2.98 -7.76
C MET A 45 -4.57 3.71 -8.50
N LYS A 46 -4.96 4.38 -9.59
CA LYS A 46 -4.08 5.32 -10.27
C LYS A 46 -3.98 6.62 -9.47
N CYS A 47 -2.77 7.16 -9.38
CA CYS A 47 -2.47 8.43 -8.76
C CYS A 47 -1.47 9.21 -9.60
N SER A 48 -1.55 10.54 -9.54
CA SER A 48 -0.70 11.43 -10.34
C SER A 48 0.71 11.59 -9.76
N GLY A 49 0.94 11.10 -8.53
CA GLY A 49 2.20 11.20 -7.82
C GLY A 49 1.99 11.30 -6.31
N ALA A 50 3.06 11.57 -5.57
CA ALA A 50 3.02 11.58 -4.11
C ALA A 50 2.06 12.66 -3.56
N ASP A 51 1.93 13.79 -4.25
CA ASP A 51 1.10 14.92 -3.78
C ASP A 51 -0.38 14.79 -4.19
N ASP A 52 -0.77 13.70 -4.85
CA ASP A 52 -2.16 13.36 -5.10
C ASP A 52 -2.85 12.98 -3.78
N MET A 53 -4.07 13.45 -3.58
CA MET A 53 -4.79 13.34 -2.32
C MET A 53 -6.18 12.77 -2.56
N VAL A 54 -6.55 11.74 -1.79
CA VAL A 54 -7.82 11.02 -1.93
C VAL A 54 -8.52 10.95 -0.58
N ALA A 55 -9.85 11.00 -0.58
CA ALA A 55 -10.66 10.90 0.63
C ALA A 55 -11.52 9.63 0.57
N ARG A 56 -11.05 8.55 1.19
CA ARG A 56 -11.74 7.26 1.28
C ARG A 56 -11.22 6.44 2.48
N SER A 57 -12.02 5.50 2.95
CA SER A 57 -11.57 4.47 3.89
C SER A 57 -11.28 3.19 3.10
N CYS A 58 -10.10 2.58 3.30
CA CYS A 58 -9.74 1.33 2.64
C CYS A 58 -8.57 0.59 3.31
N GLY A 59 -8.23 -0.57 2.77
CA GLY A 59 -7.14 -1.41 3.27
C GLY A 59 -7.51 -2.15 4.55
N THR A 60 -6.57 -2.96 5.02
CA THR A 60 -6.70 -3.75 6.23
C THR A 60 -6.20 -2.96 7.45
N LEU A 61 -7.08 -2.73 8.44
CA LEU A 61 -6.87 -1.83 9.59
C LEU A 61 -5.48 -1.89 10.25
N GLU A 62 -4.95 -3.11 10.46
CA GLU A 62 -3.66 -3.29 11.16
C GLU A 62 -2.42 -2.91 10.32
N TRP A 63 -2.58 -2.85 9.00
CA TRP A 63 -1.54 -2.53 8.03
C TRP A 63 -1.68 -1.11 7.47
N SER A 64 -2.88 -0.53 7.54
CA SER A 64 -3.17 0.81 7.03
C SER A 64 -2.47 1.91 7.83
N ALA A 65 -2.12 2.98 7.12
CA ALA A 65 -1.64 4.22 7.72
C ALA A 65 -2.73 4.87 8.59
N PRO A 66 -2.36 5.56 9.68
CA PRO A 66 -3.34 6.25 10.52
C PRO A 66 -4.18 7.25 9.69
N GLU A 67 -3.61 7.81 8.62
CA GLU A 67 -4.23 8.45 7.43
C GLU A 67 -5.55 7.90 6.95
N ILE A 68 -5.67 6.59 6.96
CA ILE A 68 -6.74 5.91 6.26
C ILE A 68 -7.81 5.50 7.25
N VAL A 69 -7.41 5.30 8.50
CA VAL A 69 -8.27 4.79 9.57
C VAL A 69 -9.11 5.94 10.09
N LEU A 70 -10.33 6.01 9.56
CA LEU A 70 -11.34 6.95 9.98
C LEU A 70 -12.32 6.33 10.97
N ASP A 71 -12.57 7.13 11.99
CA ASP A 71 -13.78 7.09 12.79
C ASP A 71 -15.01 7.04 11.87
N ALA A 72 -15.88 6.03 12.03
CA ALA A 72 -17.04 5.81 11.17
C ALA A 72 -18.02 6.99 11.15
N ASP A 73 -17.94 7.85 12.17
CA ASP A 73 -18.79 9.03 12.34
C ASP A 73 -18.21 10.30 11.69
N LYS A 74 -17.03 10.23 11.04
CA LYS A 74 -16.36 11.39 10.44
C LYS A 74 -16.13 11.22 8.93
N PRO A 75 -16.25 12.31 8.15
CA PRO A 75 -15.91 12.28 6.74
C PRO A 75 -14.44 11.92 6.55
N PRO A 76 -14.09 11.18 5.47
CA PRO A 76 -12.73 10.76 5.25
C PRO A 76 -11.78 11.94 5.11
N TRP A 77 -10.64 11.89 5.80
CA TRP A 77 -9.57 12.84 5.57
C TRP A 77 -8.87 12.54 4.25
N ALA A 78 -8.44 13.61 3.60
CA ALA A 78 -7.64 13.47 2.40
C ALA A 78 -6.25 12.96 2.80
N PHE A 79 -5.77 11.92 2.14
CA PHE A 79 -4.44 11.36 2.33
C PHE A 79 -3.75 11.04 1.01
N SER A 80 -2.44 10.88 1.05
CA SER A 80 -1.64 10.49 -0.11
C SER A 80 -1.60 8.97 -0.26
N PRO A 81 -2.11 8.38 -1.36
CA PRO A 81 -2.08 6.93 -1.59
C PRO A 81 -0.67 6.34 -1.56
N ILE A 82 0.29 7.06 -2.16
CA ILE A 82 1.69 6.64 -2.22
C ILE A 82 2.32 6.63 -0.83
N ARG A 83 2.09 7.67 -0.01
CA ARG A 83 2.66 7.72 1.34
C ARG A 83 2.02 6.68 2.26
N ALA A 84 0.73 6.39 2.07
CA ALA A 84 0.06 5.32 2.77
C ALA A 84 0.68 3.94 2.50
N ASP A 85 1.00 3.61 1.24
CA ASP A 85 1.71 2.35 0.91
C ASP A 85 3.07 2.26 1.62
N LEU A 86 3.80 3.37 1.73
CA LEU A 86 5.10 3.41 2.41
C LEU A 86 4.97 3.13 3.91
N TRP A 87 3.90 3.62 4.55
CA TRP A 87 3.59 3.27 5.93
C TRP A 87 3.35 1.77 6.08
N SER A 88 2.50 1.19 5.22
CA SER A 88 2.19 -0.24 5.23
C SER A 88 3.44 -1.09 4.99
N CYS A 89 4.34 -0.68 4.10
CA CYS A 89 5.66 -1.30 3.95
C CYS A 89 6.46 -1.26 5.26
N GLY A 90 6.48 -0.11 5.94
CA GLY A 90 7.13 0.04 7.25
C GLY A 90 6.57 -0.91 8.30
N ARG A 91 5.25 -1.13 8.30
CA ARG A 91 4.57 -2.08 9.19
C ARG A 91 4.95 -3.53 8.90
N VAL A 92 5.08 -3.91 7.63
CA VAL A 92 5.51 -5.25 7.21
C VAL A 92 6.98 -5.52 7.57
N LEU A 93 7.81 -4.47 7.65
CA LEU A 93 9.25 -4.58 7.91
C LEU A 93 9.67 -4.52 9.39
N GLN A 94 8.73 -4.25 10.31
CA GLN A 94 8.97 -4.26 11.77
C GLN A 94 9.00 -5.68 12.33
#